data_AF-A0AAW9YC52-F1
#
_entry.id   AF-A0AAW9YC52-F1
#
_cell.length_a   1.000
_cell.length_b   1.000
_cell.length_c   1.000
_cell.angle_alpha   90.00
_cell.angle_beta   90.00
_cell.angle_gamma   90.00
#
_symmetry.space_group_name_H-M   'P 1'
#
loop_
_entity.id
_entity.type
_entity.pdbx_description
1 polymer ?
#
loop_
_entity_poly.entity_id
_entity_poly.type
_entity_poly.pdbx_seq_one_letter_code
_entity_poly.pdbx_strand_id
1 'polypeptide(L)'
;MIEFNDSFTQVAVAQAMSAHGDLHRLIAYQITFPKWAHDYDETGKRTGPDKIKPVPTMHKTTLFVSPLDMVDNLPREINFAWWERECNDLGYPVGEWRRTIVGAYVNHGSNDAPDWSSHT
;
A
#
# COMPACT_ATOMS: atom_id res chain seq x y z
N MET A 1 4.35 -5.36 2.33
CA MET A 1 3.65 -5.65 3.60
C MET A 1 2.74 -4.48 3.96
N ILE A 2 1.53 -4.70 4.49
CA ILE A 2 0.74 -3.63 5.12
C ILE A 2 0.88 -3.75 6.63
N GLU A 3 1.09 -2.61 7.28
CA GLU A 3 1.10 -2.44 8.72
C GLU A 3 0.03 -1.42 9.11
N PHE A 4 -0.72 -1.70 10.17
CA PHE A 4 -1.68 -0.75 10.74
C PHE A 4 -1.08 -0.19 12.03
N ASN A 5 -1.15 1.14 12.21
CA ASN A 5 -0.60 1.78 13.41
C ASN A 5 -1.32 1.36 14.70
N ASP A 6 -2.59 0.99 14.59
CA ASP A 6 -3.41 0.57 15.71
C ASP A 6 -4.57 -0.33 15.23
N SER A 7 -5.25 -0.97 16.20
CA SER A 7 -6.40 -1.84 15.92
C SER A 7 -7.61 -1.08 15.39
N PHE A 8 -7.76 0.20 15.74
CA PHE A 8 -8.84 1.05 15.24
C PHE A 8 -8.73 1.26 13.72
N THR A 9 -7.55 1.66 13.27
CA THR A 9 -7.18 1.81 11.87
C THR A 9 -7.41 0.51 11.11
N GLN A 10 -6.99 -0.63 11.68
CA GLN A 10 -7.21 -1.93 11.06
C GLN A 10 -8.70 -2.19 10.80
N VAL A 11 -9.57 -1.94 11.79
CA VAL A 11 -11.02 -2.14 11.66
C VAL A 11 -11.63 -1.14 10.68
N ALA A 12 -11.29 0.15 10.78
CA ALA A 12 -11.83 1.21 9.93
C ALA A 12 -11.48 0.98 8.45
N VAL A 13 -10.22 0.65 8.15
CA VAL A 13 -9.78 0.34 6.78
C VAL A 13 -10.48 -0.93 6.26
N ALA A 14 -10.59 -1.98 7.08
CA ALA A 14 -11.28 -3.21 6.66
C ALA A 14 -12.77 -2.96 6.35
N GLN A 15 -13.44 -2.14 7.16
CA GLN A 15 -14.83 -1.75 6.91
C GLN A 15 -14.96 -0.93 5.62
N ALA A 16 -14.08 0.05 5.40
CA ALA A 16 -14.06 0.84 4.17
C ALA A 16 -13.82 -0.01 2.91
N MET A 17 -12.86 -0.94 2.97
CA MET A 17 -12.57 -1.86 1.86
C MET A 17 -13.74 -2.82 1.57
N SER A 18 -14.46 -3.25 2.61
CA SER A 18 -15.65 -4.10 2.46
C SER A 18 -16.83 -3.33 1.86
N ALA A 19 -17.00 -2.06 2.24
CA ALA A 19 -18.06 -1.20 1.71
C ALA A 19 -17.78 -0.73 0.27
N HIS A 20 -16.50 -0.58 -0.11
CA HIS A 20 -16.11 0.09 -1.36
C HIS A 20 -15.04 -0.69 -2.14
N GLY A 21 -15.48 -1.33 -3.23
CA GLY A 21 -14.61 -2.19 -4.05
C GLY A 21 -13.45 -1.46 -4.73
N ASP A 22 -13.59 -0.17 -5.05
CA ASP A 22 -12.52 0.61 -5.68
C ASP A 22 -11.39 0.95 -4.71
N LEU A 23 -11.72 1.25 -3.44
CA LEU A 23 -10.72 1.39 -2.38
C LEU A 23 -9.97 0.07 -2.16
N HIS A 24 -10.68 -1.06 -2.16
CA HIS A 24 -10.05 -2.38 -2.09
C HIS A 24 -9.05 -2.59 -3.24
N ARG A 25 -9.40 -2.22 -4.48
CA ARG A 25 -8.47 -2.32 -5.63
C ARG A 25 -7.25 -1.42 -5.47
N LEU A 26 -7.43 -0.17 -5.04
CA LEU A 26 -6.34 0.78 -4.83
C LEU A 26 -5.35 0.26 -3.78
N ILE A 27 -5.85 -0.19 -2.62
CA ILE A 27 -5.01 -0.72 -1.55
C ILE A 27 -4.39 -2.07 -1.95
N ALA A 28 -5.15 -2.97 -2.59
CA ALA A 28 -4.63 -4.27 -3.02
C ALA A 28 -3.51 -4.13 -4.06
N TYR A 29 -3.62 -3.17 -4.99
CA TYR A 29 -2.57 -2.89 -5.96
C TYR A 29 -1.23 -2.57 -5.28
N GLN A 30 -1.27 -1.79 -4.20
CA GLN A 30 -0.11 -1.41 -3.40
C GLN A 30 0.49 -2.61 -2.64
N ILE A 31 -0.34 -3.55 -2.21
CA ILE A 31 0.12 -4.82 -1.61
C ILE A 31 0.86 -5.68 -2.63
N THR A 32 0.39 -5.66 -3.89
CA THR A 32 0.96 -6.46 -4.99
C THR A 32 2.18 -5.84 -5.67
N PHE A 33 2.65 -4.69 -5.18
CA PHE A 33 3.82 -4.00 -5.74
C PHE A 33 5.20 -4.58 -5.36
N PRO A 34 5.36 -5.88 -5.05
CA PRO A 34 6.58 -6.59 -5.38
C PRO A 34 6.27 -7.59 -6.50
N LYS A 35 6.24 -7.10 -7.76
CA LYS A 35 6.36 -8.01 -8.90
C LYS A 35 7.75 -8.62 -8.87
N TRP A 36 7.87 -9.91 -9.18
CA TRP A 36 9.16 -10.54 -9.44
C TRP A 36 9.96 -9.68 -10.40
N ALA A 37 11.27 -9.53 -10.17
CA ALA A 37 12.10 -8.82 -11.12
C ALA A 37 12.03 -9.54 -12.48
N HIS A 38 11.77 -8.80 -13.54
CA HIS A 38 11.77 -9.31 -14.91
C HIS A 38 12.86 -8.59 -15.69
N ASP A 39 13.52 -9.30 -16.58
CA ASP A 39 14.31 -8.64 -17.62
C ASP A 39 13.36 -8.15 -18.71
N TYR A 40 13.68 -6.99 -19.23
CA TYR A 40 13.04 -6.42 -20.40
C TYR A 40 14.12 -6.15 -21.44
N ASP A 41 13.81 -6.42 -22.71
CA ASP A 41 14.67 -5.97 -23.80
C ASP A 41 14.56 -4.45 -23.99
N GLU A 42 15.33 -3.94 -24.95
CA GLU A 42 15.39 -2.52 -25.32
C GLU A 42 14.03 -1.98 -25.80
N THR A 43 13.08 -2.85 -26.13
CA THR A 43 11.73 -2.48 -26.56
C THR A 43 10.70 -2.53 -25.43
N GLY A 44 11.14 -2.84 -24.20
CA GLY A 44 10.27 -3.01 -23.04
C GLY A 44 9.48 -4.32 -23.05
N LYS A 45 9.84 -5.27 -23.91
CA LYS A 45 9.22 -6.60 -23.93
C LYS A 45 9.93 -7.51 -22.94
N ARG A 46 9.15 -8.27 -22.18
CA ARG A 46 9.66 -9.20 -21.18
C ARG A 46 10.54 -10.26 -21.84
N THR A 47 11.76 -10.41 -21.31
CA THR A 47 12.71 -11.45 -21.71
C THR A 47 13.01 -12.36 -20.52
N GLY A 48 12.93 -13.67 -20.75
CA GLY A 48 13.28 -14.67 -19.75
C GLY A 48 12.21 -14.98 -18.67
N PRO A 49 12.48 -16.04 -17.87
CA PRO A 49 11.62 -16.45 -16.76
C PRO A 49 11.67 -15.43 -15.61
N ASP A 50 10.74 -15.55 -14.65
CA ASP A 50 10.78 -14.74 -13.43
C ASP A 50 12.13 -14.89 -12.73
N LYS A 51 12.77 -13.77 -12.38
CA LYS A 51 13.90 -13.82 -11.47
C LYS A 51 13.35 -14.00 -10.07
N ILE A 52 13.19 -15.27 -9.69
CA ILE A 52 12.97 -15.69 -8.29
C ILE A 52 14.31 -15.52 -7.55
N LYS A 53 14.80 -14.29 -7.48
CA LYS A 53 15.95 -13.91 -6.65
C LYS A 53 15.42 -13.15 -5.44
N PRO A 54 16.11 -13.22 -4.30
CA PRO A 54 15.81 -12.33 -3.18
C PRO A 54 15.82 -10.88 -3.66
N VAL A 55 14.75 -10.14 -3.35
CA VAL A 55 14.66 -8.72 -3.69
C VAL A 55 15.65 -7.98 -2.78
N PRO A 56 16.50 -7.08 -3.31
CA PRO A 56 17.50 -6.37 -2.50
C PRO A 56 16.87 -5.33 -1.56
N THR A 57 15.55 -5.12 -1.66
CA THR A 57 14.81 -4.12 -0.92
C THR A 57 13.47 -4.69 -0.47
N MET A 58 13.16 -4.56 0.82
CA MET A 58 11.87 -4.88 1.39
C MET A 58 11.03 -3.61 1.46
N HIS A 59 9.76 -3.69 1.06
CA HIS A 59 8.82 -2.58 1.13
C HIS A 59 7.68 -2.87 2.10
N LYS A 60 7.26 -1.83 2.83
CA LYS A 60 6.02 -1.84 3.59
C LYS A 60 5.25 -0.53 3.43
N THR A 61 3.94 -0.63 3.58
CA THR A 61 3.02 0.50 3.64
C THR A 61 2.41 0.50 5.02
N THR A 62 2.56 1.59 5.75
CA THR A 62 1.86 1.81 7.01
C THR A 62 0.60 2.60 6.72
N LEU A 63 -0.55 2.15 7.24
CA LEU A 63 -1.82 2.86 7.16
C LEU A 63 -2.19 3.45 8.53
N PHE A 64 -2.88 4.59 8.50
CA PHE A 64 -3.37 5.31 9.66
C PHE A 64 -4.72 5.97 9.36
N VAL A 65 -5.65 5.88 10.29
CA VAL A 65 -6.93 6.60 10.24
C VAL A 65 -7.06 7.39 11.52
N SER A 66 -7.30 8.70 11.39
CA SER A 66 -7.68 9.52 12.54
C SER A 66 -9.15 9.25 12.88
N PRO A 67 -9.50 9.04 14.16
CA PRO A 67 -10.90 8.98 14.57
C PRO A 67 -11.70 10.24 14.21
N LEU A 68 -11.03 11.38 14.03
CA LEU A 68 -11.65 12.64 13.63
C LEU A 68 -12.07 12.66 12.14
N ASP A 69 -11.49 11.78 11.33
CA ASP A 69 -11.79 11.68 9.90
C ASP A 69 -12.91 10.67 9.60
N MET A 70 -13.59 10.16 10.63
CA MET A 70 -14.72 9.25 10.48
C MET A 70 -15.99 10.02 10.13
N VAL A 71 -16.71 9.54 9.11
CA VAL A 71 -18.08 9.94 8.79
C VAL A 71 -18.95 8.70 8.99
N ASP A 72 -19.81 8.75 10.01
CA ASP A 72 -20.51 7.60 10.55
C ASP A 72 -19.55 6.48 10.99
N ASN A 73 -19.56 5.34 10.31
CA ASN A 73 -18.71 4.19 10.57
C ASN A 73 -17.59 4.00 9.54
N LEU A 74 -17.39 4.94 8.62
CA LEU A 74 -16.38 4.83 7.57
C LEU A 74 -15.39 6.01 7.60
N PRO A 75 -14.10 5.77 7.35
CA PRO A 75 -13.14 6.85 7.21
C PRO A 75 -13.41 7.65 5.93
N ARG A 76 -13.26 8.96 6.01
CA ARG A 76 -13.16 9.86 4.85
C ARG A 76 -11.75 9.93 4.30
N GLU A 77 -10.75 9.74 5.15
CA GLU A 77 -9.34 9.77 4.82
C GLU A 77 -8.60 8.60 5.47
N ILE A 78 -7.72 7.96 4.69
CA ILE A 78 -6.80 6.93 5.17
C ILE A 78 -5.38 7.37 4.80
N ASN A 79 -4.63 7.82 5.79
CA ASN A 79 -3.24 8.22 5.62
C ASN A 79 -2.36 6.98 5.38
N PHE A 80 -1.34 7.14 4.56
CA PHE A 80 -0.34 6.10 4.34
C PHE A 80 1.08 6.66 4.27
N ALA A 81 2.04 5.79 4.64
CA ALA A 81 3.46 6.03 4.41
C ALA A 81 4.09 4.78 3.79
N TRP A 82 4.87 4.96 2.73
CA TRP A 82 5.68 3.90 2.17
C TRP A 82 7.06 3.93 2.79
N TRP A 83 7.55 2.73 3.07
CA TRP A 83 8.84 2.50 3.67
C TRP A 83 9.58 1.46 2.88
N GLU A 84 10.88 1.62 2.83
CA GLU A 84 11.79 0.64 2.28
C GLU A 84 12.93 0.37 3.25
N ARG A 85 13.52 -0.81 3.14
CA ARG A 85 14.80 -1.12 3.79
C ARG A 85 15.58 -2.12 2.95
N GLU A 86 16.88 -2.09 3.10
CA GLU A 86 17.80 -2.99 2.40
C GLU A 86 17.59 -4.43 2.87
N CYS A 87 17.88 -5.38 1.97
CA CYS A 87 17.97 -6.80 2.28
C CYS A 87 19.38 -7.30 2.00
N ASN A 88 19.85 -8.27 2.78
CA ASN A 88 21.11 -8.95 2.48
C ASN A 88 20.93 -9.92 1.29
N ASP A 89 22.02 -10.59 0.89
CA ASP A 89 22.04 -11.51 -0.25
C ASP A 89 21.07 -12.70 -0.14
N LEU A 90 20.58 -12.99 1.07
CA LEU A 90 19.61 -14.04 1.35
C LEU A 90 18.17 -13.50 1.40
N GLY A 91 17.96 -12.19 1.20
CA GLY A 91 16.65 -11.55 1.27
C GLY A 91 16.19 -11.18 2.67
N TYR A 92 17.05 -11.29 3.68
CA TYR A 92 16.68 -10.86 5.03
C TYR A 92 16.82 -9.36 5.15
N PRO A 93 15.81 -8.68 5.71
CA PRO A 93 15.85 -7.23 5.83
C PRO A 93 16.94 -6.83 6.83
N VAL A 94 17.79 -5.88 6.44
CA VAL A 94 18.91 -5.33 7.21
C VAL A 94 18.78 -3.80 7.30
N GLY A 95 19.43 -3.19 8.29
CA GLY A 95 19.36 -1.74 8.51
C GLY A 95 17.98 -1.20 8.92
N GLU A 96 17.86 0.12 8.88
CA GLU A 96 16.67 0.88 9.30
C GLU A 96 15.64 1.05 8.17
N TRP A 97 14.37 1.18 8.56
CA TRP A 97 13.32 1.59 7.63
C TRP A 97 13.50 3.05 7.22
N ARG A 98 13.49 3.32 5.92
CA ARG A 98 13.50 4.66 5.33
C ARG A 98 12.11 4.97 4.80
N ARG A 99 11.54 6.10 5.19
CA ARG A 99 10.26 6.59 4.65
C ARG A 99 10.51 7.21 3.29
N THR A 100 9.81 6.74 2.27
CA THR A 100 10.01 7.19 0.88
C THR A 100 8.90 8.09 0.39
N ILE A 101 7.64 7.76 0.72
CA ILE A 101 6.45 8.50 0.30
C ILE A 101 5.48 8.62 1.47
N VAL A 102 4.77 9.75 1.54
CA VAL A 102 3.64 9.98 2.45
C VAL A 102 2.47 10.42 1.59
N GLY A 103 1.27 9.96 1.90
CA GLY A 103 0.09 10.29 1.14
C GLY A 103 -1.18 9.91 1.88
N ALA A 104 -2.31 10.04 1.20
CA ALA A 104 -3.61 9.63 1.72
C ALA A 104 -4.51 9.07 0.62
N TYR A 105 -5.36 8.12 0.98
CA TYR A 105 -6.57 7.81 0.23
C TYR A 105 -7.68 8.70 0.75
N VAL A 106 -8.34 9.45 -0.14
CA VAL A 106 -9.38 10.42 0.21
C VAL A 106 -10.67 10.07 -0.52
N ASN A 107 -11.77 10.00 0.22
CA ASN A 107 -13.12 9.95 -0.35
C ASN A 107 -13.62 11.38 -0.59
N HIS A 108 -13.72 11.78 -1.86
CA HIS A 108 -14.30 13.06 -2.26
C HIS A 108 -15.82 13.04 -2.35
N GLY A 109 -16.42 11.84 -2.35
CA GLY A 109 -17.85 11.62 -2.39
C GLY A 109 -18.48 11.49 -1.01
N SER A 110 -19.54 10.70 -0.92
CA SER A 110 -20.20 10.32 0.34
C SER A 110 -20.01 8.82 0.61
N ASN A 111 -20.51 8.33 1.74
CA ASN A 111 -20.52 6.88 2.01
C ASN A 111 -21.50 6.13 1.08
N ASP A 112 -22.57 6.79 0.62
CA ASP A 112 -23.53 6.20 -0.33
C ASP A 112 -23.03 6.20 -1.77
N ALA A 113 -22.20 7.19 -2.12
CA ALA A 113 -21.60 7.38 -3.43
C ALA A 113 -20.11 7.73 -3.26
N PRO A 114 -19.25 6.73 -2.98
CA PRO A 114 -17.85 6.95 -2.71
C PRO A 114 -17.08 7.33 -3.97
N ASP A 115 -16.10 8.23 -3.82
CA ASP A 115 -15.15 8.61 -4.88
C ASP A 115 -13.74 8.63 -4.28
N TRP A 116 -13.12 7.45 -4.24
CA TRP A 116 -11.81 7.25 -3.64
C TRP A 116 -10.68 7.57 -4.63
N SER A 117 -9.76 8.42 -4.20
CA SER A 117 -8.55 8.77 -4.93
C SER A 117 -7.33 8.72 -4.01
N SER A 118 -6.14 8.65 -4.61
CA SER A 118 -4.86 8.67 -3.88
C SER A 118 -4.12 9.98 -4.15
N HIS A 119 -3.59 10.57 -3.08
CA HIS A 119 -2.76 11.78 -3.09
C HIS A 119 -1.43 11.46 -2.43
N THR A 120 -0.33 11.96 -2.99
CA THR A 120 1.05 11.81 -2.48
C THR A 120 1.73 13.16 -2.45
#